data_AF-A0A852KNZ4-F1
#
_entry.id   AF-A0A852KNZ4-F1
#
_cell.length_a   1.000
_cell.length_b   1.000
_cell.length_c   1.000
_cell.angle_alpha   90.00
_cell.angle_beta   90.00
_cell.angle_gamma   90.00
#
_symmetry.space_group_name_H-M   'P 1'
#
loop_
_entity.id
_entity.type
_entity.pdbx_description
1 polymer ?
#
loop_
_entity_poly.entity_id
_entity_poly.type
_entity_poly.pdbx_seq_one_letter_code
_entity_poly.pdbx_strand_id
1 'polypeptide(L)'
;LYPVLEKAGDRTVLVSETALGTLADICEACAYQSVQSLINDNADYLVNGISLSLRQLAHQSHASQVLDAVLRHSDASLLPLLEDVIQDVLSALDQAYSDHAATFLGVLHSVMTALVQWFGPSCSEEQGQSRPVSRGRRVLTRLEVQQFFLDYVRQKQIAEGNLPDTEDEEEEGAEVPLLAKPEPDNSDVEGEAALPSHAQLAKAVLERCIHLLSDRSLRVRLKVLDVLELCVTVLHPHGNHLLPMAHRVWPALVTRLTSDDPLAVLRAFKVLCTLADKCGDFLRQRFSKDVLPKLTSSLLSQAPTSARAGPVYTHTLAFKLQLAVLQGLGSLCEKLDMGE
;
A
#
# COMPACT_ATOMS: atom_id res chain seq x y z
N LEU A 1 -19.93 -16.07 16.01
CA LEU A 1 -18.97 -15.58 15.00
C LEU A 1 -18.89 -14.04 14.99
N TYR A 2 -19.93 -13.30 14.56
CA TYR A 2 -19.87 -11.83 14.38
C TYR A 2 -19.25 -11.01 15.55
N PRO A 3 -19.63 -11.17 16.84
CA PRO A 3 -19.05 -10.35 17.91
C PRO A 3 -17.56 -10.64 18.16
N VAL A 4 -17.08 -11.83 17.80
CA VAL A 4 -15.67 -12.21 17.92
C VAL A 4 -14.86 -11.58 16.78
N LEU A 5 -15.40 -11.61 15.55
CA LEU A 5 -14.80 -10.91 14.40
C LEU A 5 -14.72 -9.39 14.62
N GLU A 6 -15.70 -8.79 15.31
CA GLU A 6 -15.66 -7.38 15.68
C GLU A 6 -14.43 -7.06 16.56
N LYS A 7 -14.07 -7.97 17.48
CA LYS A 7 -12.89 -7.82 18.35
C LYS A 7 -11.58 -8.23 17.66
N ALA A 8 -11.62 -9.15 16.70
CA ALA A 8 -10.49 -9.45 15.82
C ALA A 8 -10.09 -8.22 14.96
N GLY A 9 -11.06 -7.38 14.58
CA GLY A 9 -10.84 -6.10 13.88
C GLY A 9 -10.53 -4.90 14.79
N ASP A 10 -10.28 -5.10 16.09
CA ASP A 10 -9.94 -4.00 16.99
C ASP A 10 -8.46 -3.55 16.85
N ARG A 11 -8.19 -2.28 17.17
CA ARG A 11 -6.84 -1.67 17.11
C ARG A 11 -5.92 -2.14 18.23
N THR A 12 -6.49 -2.72 19.28
CA THR A 12 -5.74 -3.17 20.45
C THR A 12 -5.23 -4.59 20.19
N VAL A 13 -3.91 -4.73 19.96
CA VAL A 13 -3.28 -6.02 19.59
C VAL A 13 -3.66 -7.17 20.54
N LEU A 14 -3.68 -6.93 21.85
CA LEU A 14 -4.08 -7.95 22.83
C LEU A 14 -5.54 -8.43 22.65
N VAL A 15 -6.45 -7.52 22.25
CA VAL A 15 -7.87 -7.84 22.03
C VAL A 15 -8.02 -8.61 20.72
N SER A 16 -7.34 -8.20 19.66
CA SER A 16 -7.39 -8.90 18.37
C SER A 16 -6.71 -10.26 18.43
N GLU A 17 -5.55 -10.40 19.07
CA GLU A 17 -4.89 -11.71 19.29
C GLU A 17 -5.75 -12.66 20.13
N THR A 18 -6.36 -12.17 21.22
CA THR A 18 -7.26 -13.01 22.03
C THR A 18 -8.50 -13.43 21.23
N ALA A 19 -9.09 -12.51 20.45
CA ALA A 19 -10.23 -12.83 19.58
C ALA A 19 -9.87 -13.87 18.50
N LEU A 20 -8.69 -13.76 17.87
CA LEU A 20 -8.17 -14.74 16.91
C LEU A 20 -7.92 -16.10 17.56
N GLY A 21 -7.40 -16.12 18.81
CA GLY A 21 -7.33 -17.35 19.61
C GLY A 21 -8.70 -18.01 19.78
N THR A 22 -9.71 -17.24 20.22
CA THR A 22 -11.07 -17.77 20.37
C THR A 22 -11.72 -18.20 19.04
N LEU A 23 -11.31 -17.64 17.89
CA LEU A 23 -11.74 -18.11 16.57
C LEU A 23 -11.10 -19.46 16.21
N ALA A 24 -9.85 -19.69 16.61
CA ALA A 24 -9.22 -21.01 16.47
C ALA A 24 -9.90 -22.05 17.39
N ASP A 25 -10.20 -21.69 18.64
CA ASP A 25 -10.93 -22.58 19.57
C ASP A 25 -12.33 -22.95 19.03
N ILE A 26 -13.06 -21.98 18.44
CA ILE A 26 -14.35 -22.21 17.77
C ILE A 26 -14.18 -23.09 16.52
N CYS A 27 -13.12 -22.87 15.74
CA CYS A 27 -12.80 -23.68 14.56
C CYS A 27 -12.60 -25.15 14.93
N GLU A 28 -11.81 -25.42 15.98
CA GLU A 28 -11.58 -26.78 16.50
C GLU A 28 -12.88 -27.40 17.06
N ALA A 29 -13.60 -26.67 17.91
CA ALA A 29 -14.84 -27.15 18.54
C ALA A 29 -15.97 -27.44 17.53
N CYS A 30 -16.01 -26.71 16.40
CA CYS A 30 -16.98 -26.92 15.32
C CYS A 30 -16.46 -27.81 14.17
N ALA A 31 -15.28 -28.40 14.31
CA ALA A 31 -14.65 -29.32 13.34
C ALA A 31 -14.41 -28.71 11.93
N TYR A 32 -14.12 -27.41 11.86
CA TYR A 32 -13.66 -26.76 10.62
C TYR A 32 -12.15 -26.98 10.43
N GLN A 33 -11.69 -27.02 9.16
CA GLN A 33 -10.28 -27.28 8.84
C GLN A 33 -9.38 -26.06 9.07
N SER A 34 -9.95 -24.84 9.02
CA SER A 34 -9.25 -23.58 9.22
C SER A 34 -10.25 -22.47 9.55
N VAL A 35 -9.76 -21.38 10.19
CA VAL A 35 -10.55 -20.16 10.42
C VAL A 35 -11.09 -19.58 9.11
N GLN A 36 -10.35 -19.77 8.01
CA GLN A 36 -10.71 -19.39 6.65
C GLN A 36 -11.93 -20.18 6.14
N SER A 37 -11.97 -21.51 6.31
CA SER A 37 -13.16 -22.33 6.02
C SER A 37 -14.34 -21.93 6.91
N LEU A 38 -14.13 -21.73 8.22
CA LEU A 38 -15.17 -21.25 9.15
C LEU A 38 -15.81 -19.93 8.67
N ILE A 39 -15.02 -18.97 8.18
CA ILE A 39 -15.55 -17.68 7.69
C ILE A 39 -16.24 -17.86 6.34
N ASN A 40 -15.65 -18.59 5.40
CA ASN A 40 -16.21 -18.79 4.06
C ASN A 40 -17.54 -19.57 4.08
N ASP A 41 -17.64 -20.63 4.90
CA ASP A 41 -18.86 -21.43 5.05
C ASP A 41 -19.99 -20.66 5.77
N ASN A 42 -19.67 -19.56 6.47
CA ASN A 42 -20.62 -18.67 7.14
C ASN A 42 -20.74 -17.30 6.45
N ALA A 43 -20.17 -17.14 5.24
CA ALA A 43 -20.02 -15.87 4.55
C ALA A 43 -21.34 -15.12 4.37
N ASP A 44 -22.37 -15.78 3.85
CA ASP A 44 -23.68 -15.18 3.55
C ASP A 44 -24.28 -14.47 4.79
N TYR A 45 -24.18 -15.11 5.95
CA TYR A 45 -24.68 -14.56 7.22
C TYR A 45 -23.84 -13.36 7.68
N LEU A 46 -22.51 -13.42 7.52
CA LEU A 46 -21.61 -12.33 7.86
C LEU A 46 -21.80 -11.12 6.94
N VAL A 47 -21.88 -11.34 5.64
CA VAL A 47 -22.10 -10.31 4.61
C VAL A 47 -23.44 -9.61 4.82
N ASN A 48 -24.53 -10.36 5.05
CA ASN A 48 -25.83 -9.78 5.39
C ASN A 48 -25.78 -8.95 6.69
N GLY A 49 -25.13 -9.47 7.73
CA GLY A 49 -24.91 -8.73 8.97
C GLY A 49 -24.10 -7.43 8.78
N ILE A 50 -23.03 -7.48 7.98
CA ILE A 50 -22.22 -6.31 7.62
C ILE A 50 -23.05 -5.30 6.83
N SER A 51 -23.82 -5.73 5.82
CA SER A 51 -24.68 -4.84 5.02
C SER A 51 -25.70 -4.10 5.87
N LEU A 52 -26.42 -4.81 6.75
CA LEU A 52 -27.37 -4.22 7.68
C LEU A 52 -26.70 -3.24 8.66
N SER A 53 -25.52 -3.56 9.17
CA SER A 53 -24.79 -2.69 10.12
C SER A 53 -24.12 -1.49 9.46
N LEU A 54 -23.68 -1.58 8.20
CA LEU A 54 -23.15 -0.44 7.43
C LEU A 54 -24.24 0.59 7.09
N ARG A 55 -25.48 0.14 6.89
CA ARG A 55 -26.65 1.02 6.71
C ARG A 55 -27.03 1.79 7.97
N GLN A 56 -26.58 1.35 9.15
CA GLN A 56 -26.85 2.01 10.43
C GLN A 56 -25.66 2.85 10.90
N LEU A 57 -25.77 4.18 10.85
CA LEU A 57 -24.73 5.15 11.23
C LEU A 57 -24.04 4.83 12.58
N ALA A 58 -24.80 4.38 13.58
CA ALA A 58 -24.27 4.03 14.90
C ALA A 58 -23.34 2.80 14.91
N HIS A 59 -23.49 1.88 13.95
CA HIS A 59 -22.76 0.62 13.88
C HIS A 59 -21.73 0.56 12.74
N GLN A 60 -21.62 1.61 11.92
CA GLN A 60 -20.67 1.67 10.79
C GLN A 60 -19.21 1.43 11.17
N SER A 61 -18.76 1.94 12.32
CA SER A 61 -17.41 1.68 12.84
C SER A 61 -17.18 0.19 13.09
N HIS A 62 -18.07 -0.44 13.86
CA HIS A 62 -18.02 -1.86 14.20
C HIS A 62 -18.15 -2.75 12.95
N ALA A 63 -19.07 -2.40 12.03
CA ALA A 63 -19.24 -3.10 10.76
C ALA A 63 -17.98 -3.05 9.89
N SER A 64 -17.27 -1.90 9.87
CA SER A 64 -16.00 -1.77 9.16
C SER A 64 -14.89 -2.65 9.76
N GLN A 65 -14.88 -2.85 11.10
CA GLN A 65 -13.93 -3.73 11.79
C GLN A 65 -14.23 -5.21 11.49
N VAL A 66 -15.50 -5.61 11.51
CA VAL A 66 -15.91 -6.98 11.17
C VAL A 66 -15.56 -7.29 9.71
N LEU A 67 -15.85 -6.38 8.78
CA LEU A 67 -15.51 -6.54 7.36
C LEU A 67 -14.00 -6.63 7.14
N ASP A 68 -13.22 -5.78 7.80
CA ASP A 68 -11.75 -5.79 7.76
C ASP A 68 -11.16 -7.11 8.32
N ALA A 69 -11.75 -7.66 9.39
CA ALA A 69 -11.37 -8.97 9.93
C ALA A 69 -11.74 -10.13 8.99
N VAL A 70 -12.96 -10.13 8.44
CA VAL A 70 -13.42 -11.13 7.45
C VAL A 70 -12.50 -11.13 6.23
N LEU A 71 -12.24 -9.96 5.65
CA LEU A 71 -11.40 -9.81 4.46
C LEU A 71 -9.96 -10.31 4.64
N ARG A 72 -9.35 -10.12 5.82
CA ARG A 72 -7.98 -10.60 6.11
C ARG A 72 -7.85 -12.11 6.23
N HIS A 73 -8.93 -12.79 6.61
CA HIS A 73 -8.92 -14.22 6.95
C HIS A 73 -9.68 -15.09 5.95
N SER A 74 -9.99 -14.55 4.77
CA SER A 74 -10.76 -15.19 3.70
C SER A 74 -10.14 -14.96 2.32
N ASP A 75 -10.84 -15.43 1.28
CA ASP A 75 -10.35 -15.66 -0.08
C ASP A 75 -11.15 -14.86 -1.12
N ALA A 76 -10.68 -14.89 -2.36
CA ALA A 76 -11.39 -14.42 -3.55
C ALA A 76 -12.83 -14.97 -3.70
N SER A 77 -13.18 -16.09 -3.07
CA SER A 77 -14.54 -16.66 -3.08
C SER A 77 -15.59 -15.77 -2.41
N LEU A 78 -15.18 -14.85 -1.53
CA LEU A 78 -16.09 -13.87 -0.93
C LEU A 78 -16.48 -12.72 -1.86
N LEU A 79 -15.72 -12.47 -2.92
CA LEU A 79 -15.90 -11.28 -3.75
C LEU A 79 -17.31 -11.16 -4.35
N PRO A 80 -17.94 -12.21 -4.91
CA PRO A 80 -19.30 -12.12 -5.46
C PRO A 80 -20.37 -11.78 -4.40
N LEU A 81 -20.17 -12.17 -3.15
CA LEU A 81 -21.09 -11.87 -2.05
C LEU A 81 -20.93 -10.42 -1.56
N LEU A 82 -19.71 -9.91 -1.60
CA LEU A 82 -19.39 -8.56 -1.15
C LEU A 82 -19.66 -7.48 -2.21
N GLU A 83 -19.81 -7.84 -3.49
CA GLU A 83 -19.95 -6.88 -4.59
C GLU A 83 -21.10 -5.89 -4.36
N ASP A 84 -22.31 -6.36 -4.04
CA ASP A 84 -23.47 -5.52 -3.71
C ASP A 84 -23.20 -4.60 -2.50
N VAL A 85 -22.55 -5.12 -1.45
CA VAL A 85 -22.24 -4.37 -0.22
C VAL A 85 -21.22 -3.26 -0.52
N ILE A 86 -20.29 -3.49 -1.45
CA ILE A 86 -19.29 -2.50 -1.83
C ILE A 86 -19.89 -1.46 -2.77
N GLN A 87 -20.84 -1.82 -3.65
CA GLN A 87 -21.62 -0.84 -4.43
C GLN A 87 -22.51 0.03 -3.51
N ASP A 88 -23.15 -0.56 -2.50
CA ASP A 88 -23.85 0.19 -1.44
C ASP A 88 -22.91 1.20 -0.77
N VAL A 89 -21.71 0.78 -0.36
CA VAL A 89 -20.69 1.66 0.25
C VAL A 89 -20.23 2.77 -0.70
N LEU A 90 -20.01 2.48 -1.98
CA LEU A 90 -19.64 3.49 -2.98
C LEU A 90 -20.78 4.50 -3.19
N SER A 91 -22.02 4.04 -3.29
CA SER A 91 -23.19 4.92 -3.42
C SER A 91 -23.42 5.78 -2.17
N ALA A 92 -23.11 5.26 -0.98
CA ALA A 92 -23.19 6.00 0.28
C ALA A 92 -22.06 7.03 0.40
N LEU A 93 -20.84 6.70 -0.05
CA LEU A 93 -19.73 7.66 -0.14
C LEU A 93 -20.06 8.80 -1.12
N ASP A 94 -20.69 8.48 -2.25
CA ASP A 94 -21.17 9.47 -3.23
C ASP A 94 -22.29 10.39 -2.68
N GLN A 95 -22.94 10.01 -1.57
CA GLN A 95 -23.95 10.84 -0.87
C GLN A 95 -23.39 11.56 0.36
N ALA A 96 -22.38 11.01 1.04
CA ALA A 96 -21.92 11.43 2.37
C ALA A 96 -20.47 11.99 2.36
N TYR A 97 -20.17 12.85 1.38
CA TYR A 97 -18.82 13.37 1.09
C TYR A 97 -18.08 14.06 2.26
N SER A 98 -18.75 14.59 3.29
CA SER A 98 -18.08 15.36 4.37
C SER A 98 -17.79 14.56 5.64
N ASP A 99 -18.82 14.05 6.31
CA ASP A 99 -18.71 13.67 7.74
C ASP A 99 -18.38 12.18 7.93
N HIS A 100 -18.65 11.36 6.91
CA HIS A 100 -18.51 9.90 6.94
C HIS A 100 -17.54 9.35 5.89
N ALA A 101 -16.97 10.20 5.03
CA ALA A 101 -15.99 9.78 4.03
C ALA A 101 -14.81 8.98 4.64
N ALA A 102 -14.39 9.33 5.86
CA ALA A 102 -13.28 8.65 6.54
C ALA A 102 -13.58 7.20 7.01
N THR A 103 -14.84 6.83 7.26
CA THR A 103 -15.22 5.44 7.61
C THR A 103 -15.38 4.60 6.35
N PHE A 104 -16.06 5.14 5.33
CA PHE A 104 -16.18 4.47 4.02
C PHE A 104 -14.82 4.28 3.34
N LEU A 105 -13.90 5.25 3.39
CA LEU A 105 -12.52 5.07 2.92
C LEU A 105 -11.72 4.03 3.74
N GLY A 106 -12.09 3.81 5.00
CA GLY A 106 -11.57 2.70 5.81
C GLY A 106 -12.00 1.35 5.22
N VAL A 107 -13.30 1.19 4.93
CA VAL A 107 -13.86 0.01 4.27
C VAL A 107 -13.23 -0.21 2.90
N LEU A 108 -13.22 0.80 2.03
CA LEU A 108 -12.66 0.70 0.67
C LEU A 108 -11.17 0.34 0.71
N HIS A 109 -10.40 0.88 1.66
CA HIS A 109 -9.02 0.48 1.86
C HIS A 109 -8.87 -1.00 2.24
N SER A 110 -9.69 -1.50 3.17
CA SER A 110 -9.67 -2.92 3.56
C SER A 110 -10.02 -3.82 2.39
N VAL A 111 -11.04 -3.47 1.61
CA VAL A 111 -11.42 -4.19 0.37
C VAL A 111 -10.28 -4.18 -0.64
N MET A 112 -9.68 -3.02 -0.95
CA MET A 112 -8.57 -2.95 -1.90
C MET A 112 -7.31 -3.69 -1.39
N THR A 113 -7.07 -3.70 -0.08
CA THR A 113 -5.97 -4.48 0.53
C THR A 113 -6.20 -5.98 0.31
N ALA A 114 -7.43 -6.46 0.52
CA ALA A 114 -7.80 -7.84 0.27
C ALA A 114 -7.72 -8.21 -1.21
N LEU A 115 -8.15 -7.34 -2.14
CA LEU A 115 -7.97 -7.58 -3.58
C LEU A 115 -6.48 -7.71 -3.97
N VAL A 116 -5.59 -6.88 -3.42
CA VAL A 116 -4.14 -7.01 -3.64
C VAL A 116 -3.60 -8.31 -3.03
N GLN A 117 -4.12 -8.75 -1.89
CA GLN A 117 -3.75 -10.03 -1.26
C GLN A 117 -4.24 -11.25 -2.06
N TRP A 118 -5.44 -11.19 -2.63
CA TRP A 118 -6.09 -12.30 -3.34
C TRP A 118 -5.66 -12.43 -4.81
N PHE A 119 -5.44 -11.31 -5.50
CA PHE A 119 -5.17 -11.26 -6.94
C PHE A 119 -3.82 -10.65 -7.30
N GLY A 120 -3.06 -10.14 -6.32
CA GLY A 120 -1.70 -9.65 -6.55
C GLY A 120 -0.71 -10.77 -6.90
N PRO A 121 0.47 -10.44 -7.43
CA PRO A 121 1.47 -11.43 -7.86
C PRO A 121 2.01 -12.33 -6.73
N SER A 122 1.70 -12.03 -5.46
CA SER A 122 2.17 -12.74 -4.27
C SER A 122 1.56 -14.14 -4.04
N CYS A 123 0.83 -14.73 -5.00
CA CYS A 123 0.25 -16.09 -4.84
C CYS A 123 0.44 -17.04 -6.05
N SER A 124 1.13 -16.62 -7.14
CA SER A 124 1.17 -17.39 -8.40
C SER A 124 2.55 -17.98 -8.78
N GLU A 125 3.62 -17.69 -8.04
CA GLU A 125 4.99 -18.11 -8.43
C GLU A 125 5.53 -19.37 -7.71
N GLU A 126 4.85 -19.90 -6.68
CA GLU A 126 5.37 -21.05 -5.90
C GLU A 126 4.78 -22.44 -6.28
N GLN A 127 4.00 -22.55 -7.37
CA GLN A 127 3.48 -23.84 -7.88
C GLN A 127 3.83 -24.07 -9.36
N GLY A 128 5.13 -24.10 -9.69
CA GLY A 128 5.54 -24.17 -11.10
C GLY A 128 6.93 -24.69 -11.45
N GLN A 129 7.77 -25.15 -10.50
CA GLN A 129 8.97 -25.94 -10.82
C GLN A 129 9.65 -26.56 -9.58
N SER A 130 9.83 -27.87 -9.60
CA SER A 130 10.56 -28.62 -8.56
C SER A 130 12.07 -28.35 -8.63
N ARG A 131 12.56 -27.38 -7.84
CA ARG A 131 13.97 -27.28 -7.42
C ARG A 131 14.03 -27.28 -5.89
N PRO A 132 14.80 -28.18 -5.25
CA PRO A 132 14.95 -28.17 -3.80
C PRO A 132 15.91 -27.04 -3.40
N VAL A 133 15.39 -25.82 -3.28
CA VAL A 133 16.08 -24.71 -2.62
C VAL A 133 15.39 -24.48 -1.28
N SER A 134 16.08 -24.86 -0.22
CA SER A 134 15.64 -24.77 1.16
C SER A 134 15.51 -23.31 1.61
N ARG A 135 14.36 -22.66 1.31
CA ARG A 135 13.90 -21.47 2.03
C ARG A 135 13.52 -21.86 3.47
N GLY A 136 14.54 -22.07 4.28
CA GLY A 136 14.38 -22.24 5.72
C GLY A 136 13.71 -21.00 6.29
N ARG A 137 12.56 -21.20 6.94
CA ARG A 137 11.98 -20.25 7.91
C ARG A 137 13.10 -19.85 8.86
N ARG A 138 13.65 -18.63 8.72
CA ARG A 138 14.73 -18.12 9.58
C ARG A 138 14.19 -17.95 11.00
N VAL A 139 14.25 -19.03 11.77
CA VAL A 139 14.17 -18.99 13.22
C VAL A 139 15.43 -18.26 13.66
N LEU A 140 15.28 -16.97 13.99
CA LEU A 140 16.38 -16.15 14.52
C LEU A 140 16.98 -16.89 15.72
N THR A 141 18.22 -17.33 15.56
CA THR A 141 18.91 -18.07 16.61
C THR A 141 19.23 -17.13 17.76
N ARG A 142 19.35 -17.69 18.96
CA ARG A 142 19.66 -16.93 20.19
C ARG A 142 20.93 -16.07 20.05
N LEU A 143 21.88 -16.50 19.21
CA LEU A 143 23.12 -15.81 18.90
C LEU A 143 22.92 -14.60 17.99
N GLU A 144 22.06 -14.68 16.96
CA GLU A 144 21.72 -13.54 16.09
C GLU A 144 20.96 -12.45 16.87
N VAL A 145 20.03 -12.87 17.74
CA VAL A 145 19.33 -11.96 18.66
C VAL A 145 20.31 -11.31 19.65
N GLN A 146 21.26 -12.08 20.17
CA GLN A 146 22.32 -11.56 21.05
C GLN A 146 23.23 -10.55 20.31
N GLN A 147 23.61 -10.83 19.06
CA GLN A 147 24.39 -9.89 18.23
C GLN A 147 23.62 -8.59 17.99
N PHE A 148 22.33 -8.66 17.64
CA PHE A 148 21.48 -7.47 17.50
C PHE A 148 21.44 -6.61 18.77
N PHE A 149 21.31 -7.22 19.96
CA PHE A 149 21.36 -6.48 21.22
C PHE A 149 22.74 -5.93 21.56
N LEU A 150 23.83 -6.63 21.20
CA LEU A 150 25.20 -6.11 21.37
C LEU A 150 25.47 -4.91 20.45
N ASP A 151 25.01 -4.96 19.20
CA ASP A 151 25.13 -3.84 18.27
C ASP A 151 24.24 -2.66 18.69
N TYR A 152 23.03 -2.90 19.21
CA TYR A 152 22.19 -1.86 19.80
C TYR A 152 22.84 -1.19 21.02
N VAL A 153 23.49 -1.98 21.90
CA VAL A 153 24.25 -1.44 23.04
C VAL A 153 25.47 -0.64 22.57
N ARG A 154 26.19 -1.09 21.53
CA ARG A 154 27.30 -0.34 20.92
C ARG A 154 26.81 0.99 20.35
N GLN A 155 25.72 0.99 19.58
CA GLN A 155 25.11 2.22 19.04
C GLN A 155 24.64 3.17 20.14
N LYS A 156 24.11 2.64 21.25
CA LYS A 156 23.74 3.45 22.42
C LYS A 156 24.96 4.07 23.11
N GLN A 157 26.06 3.34 23.27
CA GLN A 157 27.30 3.87 23.87
C GLN A 157 27.93 4.98 23.01
N ILE A 158 27.86 4.86 21.68
CA ILE A 158 28.25 5.92 20.74
C ILE A 158 27.34 7.15 20.90
N ALA A 159 26.02 6.96 21.02
CA ALA A 159 25.06 8.04 21.24
C ALA A 159 25.20 8.73 22.61
N GLU A 160 25.73 8.03 23.62
CA GLU A 160 26.04 8.57 24.96
C GLU A 160 27.44 9.22 25.04
N GLY A 161 28.17 9.31 23.92
CA GLY A 161 29.37 10.15 23.77
C GLY A 161 30.70 9.49 24.11
N ASN A 162 30.76 8.15 24.20
CA ASN A 162 31.98 7.44 24.54
C ASN A 162 32.62 6.81 23.28
N LEU A 163 33.71 7.39 22.80
CA LEU A 163 34.46 6.94 21.62
C LEU A 163 35.68 6.09 22.01
N PRO A 164 35.86 4.89 21.44
CA PRO A 164 37.16 4.26 21.31
C PRO A 164 37.81 4.60 19.94
N ASP A 165 39.06 5.03 19.94
CA ASP A 165 39.85 5.29 18.73
C ASP A 165 40.28 3.98 18.04
N THR A 166 40.21 3.92 16.70
CA THR A 166 41.17 3.19 15.81
C THR A 166 40.96 3.49 14.32
N GLU A 167 42.04 3.41 13.54
CA GLU A 167 42.17 3.82 12.14
C GLU A 167 42.47 2.63 11.18
N ASP A 168 42.21 2.65 9.85
CA ASP A 168 41.53 3.68 9.04
C ASP A 168 40.38 3.15 8.13
N GLU A 169 40.48 2.57 6.91
CA GLU A 169 41.60 2.25 5.99
C GLU A 169 41.12 2.24 4.50
N GLU A 170 42.03 2.56 3.57
CA GLU A 170 41.99 2.68 2.09
C GLU A 170 41.80 1.33 1.33
N GLU A 171 41.61 1.16 -0.01
CA GLU A 171 41.12 1.93 -1.19
C GLU A 171 40.79 0.93 -2.35
N GLU A 172 40.52 1.42 -3.58
CA GLU A 172 40.40 0.71 -4.89
C GLU A 172 39.13 -0.16 -5.11
N GLY A 173 38.62 -0.38 -6.34
CA GLY A 173 39.01 0.03 -7.70
C GLY A 173 37.90 -0.32 -8.72
N ALA A 174 37.98 0.15 -9.97
CA ALA A 174 36.82 0.27 -10.87
C ALA A 174 36.60 -0.83 -11.95
N GLU A 175 35.45 -0.69 -12.64
CA GLU A 175 35.10 -1.06 -14.04
C GLU A 175 34.01 -2.13 -14.32
N VAL A 176 33.25 -1.85 -15.38
CA VAL A 176 32.12 -2.60 -15.98
C VAL A 176 32.43 -2.74 -17.48
N PRO A 177 32.03 -3.83 -18.18
CA PRO A 177 31.13 -3.61 -19.33
C PRO A 177 30.05 -4.69 -19.59
N LEU A 178 28.83 -4.20 -19.88
CA LEU A 178 27.85 -4.52 -20.96
C LEU A 178 28.05 -5.79 -21.87
N LEU A 179 27.07 -6.44 -22.52
CA LEU A 179 25.64 -6.20 -22.84
C LEU A 179 24.99 -7.52 -23.36
N ALA A 180 23.66 -7.71 -23.28
CA ALA A 180 22.82 -8.40 -24.32
C ALA A 180 21.32 -8.51 -23.95
N LYS A 181 20.41 -8.00 -24.80
CA LYS A 181 18.97 -8.38 -24.84
C LYS A 181 18.81 -9.77 -25.54
N PRO A 182 17.64 -10.42 -25.45
CA PRO A 182 16.63 -10.18 -26.50
C PRO A 182 15.18 -10.03 -25.99
N GLU A 183 14.38 -9.28 -26.75
CA GLU A 183 12.90 -9.31 -26.72
C GLU A 183 12.37 -10.56 -27.44
N PRO A 184 11.04 -10.80 -27.42
CA PRO A 184 10.36 -10.52 -28.67
C PRO A 184 9.05 -9.72 -28.56
N ASP A 185 8.82 -9.07 -29.71
CA ASP A 185 7.73 -8.25 -30.22
C ASP A 185 6.29 -8.78 -30.04
N ASN A 186 5.35 -7.88 -30.32
CA ASN A 186 3.91 -7.93 -30.10
C ASN A 186 3.16 -8.96 -30.97
N SER A 187 1.95 -9.32 -30.53
CA SER A 187 0.83 -9.41 -31.48
C SER A 187 -0.47 -8.90 -30.86
N ASP A 188 -0.97 -7.79 -31.41
CA ASP A 188 -2.31 -7.27 -31.16
C ASP A 188 -3.37 -8.24 -31.71
N VAL A 189 -3.99 -9.04 -30.86
CA VAL A 189 -5.39 -9.49 -31.04
C VAL A 189 -6.04 -9.72 -29.68
N GLU A 190 -6.79 -8.76 -29.16
CA GLU A 190 -7.83 -9.11 -28.17
C GLU A 190 -8.99 -8.11 -28.21
N GLY A 191 -10.13 -8.58 -28.71
CA GLY A 191 -11.38 -7.82 -28.67
C GLY A 191 -11.84 -7.67 -27.22
N GLU A 192 -12.27 -6.46 -26.87
CA GLU A 192 -12.82 -5.97 -25.59
C GLU A 192 -13.20 -7.06 -24.55
N ALA A 193 -12.17 -7.66 -23.93
CA ALA A 193 -12.37 -8.62 -22.86
C ALA A 193 -12.91 -7.87 -21.64
N ALA A 194 -14.13 -8.21 -21.23
CA ALA A 194 -14.76 -7.60 -20.06
C ALA A 194 -13.85 -7.76 -18.83
N LEU A 195 -13.56 -6.65 -18.15
CA LEU A 195 -12.66 -6.67 -17.00
C LEU A 195 -13.19 -7.66 -15.95
N PRO A 196 -12.31 -8.42 -15.26
CA PRO A 196 -12.70 -9.18 -14.08
C PRO A 196 -13.39 -8.30 -13.03
N SER A 197 -14.32 -8.85 -12.24
CA SER A 197 -15.09 -8.09 -11.24
C SER A 197 -14.20 -7.33 -10.24
N HIS A 198 -13.09 -7.93 -9.79
CA HIS A 198 -12.11 -7.25 -8.93
C HIS A 198 -11.49 -6.00 -9.59
N ALA A 199 -11.25 -6.05 -10.91
CA ALA A 199 -10.69 -4.93 -11.67
C ALA A 199 -11.75 -3.87 -12.00
N GLN A 200 -13.00 -4.27 -12.30
CA GLN A 200 -14.12 -3.34 -12.42
C GLN A 200 -14.33 -2.56 -11.12
N LEU A 201 -14.30 -3.27 -9.98
CA LEU A 201 -14.43 -2.67 -8.66
C LEU A 201 -13.25 -1.71 -8.36
N ALA A 202 -12.00 -2.12 -8.59
CA ALA A 202 -10.84 -1.25 -8.37
C ALA A 202 -10.91 0.02 -9.23
N LYS A 203 -11.39 -0.07 -10.48
CA LYS A 203 -11.67 1.10 -11.34
C LYS A 203 -12.75 2.00 -10.74
N ALA A 204 -13.87 1.43 -10.28
CA ALA A 204 -14.97 2.21 -9.69
C ALA A 204 -14.53 2.96 -8.42
N VAL A 205 -13.73 2.31 -7.54
CA VAL A 205 -13.13 2.92 -6.35
C VAL A 205 -12.19 4.06 -6.72
N LEU A 206 -11.31 3.83 -7.71
CA LEU A 206 -10.34 4.81 -8.18
C LEU A 206 -11.02 6.08 -8.72
N GLU A 207 -12.12 5.94 -9.46
CA GLU A 207 -12.90 7.08 -9.96
C GLU A 207 -13.45 7.98 -8.84
N ARG A 208 -13.98 7.41 -7.74
CA ARG A 208 -14.44 8.22 -6.57
C ARG A 208 -13.27 8.84 -5.81
N CYS A 209 -12.16 8.11 -5.69
CA CYS A 209 -10.96 8.59 -5.00
C CYS A 209 -10.39 9.87 -5.64
N ILE A 210 -10.47 10.02 -6.97
CA ILE A 210 -9.99 11.24 -7.66
C ILE A 210 -10.65 12.51 -7.11
N HIS A 211 -11.96 12.47 -6.85
CA HIS A 211 -12.70 13.63 -6.32
C HIS A 211 -12.29 13.93 -4.86
N LEU A 212 -12.07 12.89 -4.04
CA LEU A 212 -11.71 13.01 -2.63
C LEU A 212 -10.24 13.42 -2.40
N LEU A 213 -9.36 13.33 -3.40
CA LEU A 213 -8.00 13.91 -3.31
C LEU A 213 -8.02 15.42 -3.01
N SER A 214 -9.09 16.12 -3.39
CA SER A 214 -9.24 17.56 -3.15
C SER A 214 -9.94 17.91 -1.82
N ASP A 215 -10.24 16.93 -0.97
CA ASP A 215 -10.96 17.18 0.28
C ASP A 215 -10.20 18.09 1.26
N ARG A 216 -10.94 18.81 2.11
CA ARG A 216 -10.40 19.73 3.12
C ARG A 216 -9.63 19.01 4.23
N SER A 217 -10.02 17.78 4.59
CA SER A 217 -9.41 17.01 5.66
C SER A 217 -8.12 16.32 5.19
N LEU A 218 -6.99 16.67 5.83
CA LEU A 218 -5.70 16.01 5.57
C LEU A 218 -5.78 14.49 5.80
N ARG A 219 -6.55 14.04 6.80
CA ARG A 219 -6.76 12.62 7.09
C ARG A 219 -7.49 11.90 5.96
N VAL A 220 -8.46 12.56 5.31
CA VAL A 220 -9.15 12.03 4.13
C VAL A 220 -8.16 11.97 2.96
N ARG A 221 -7.47 13.07 2.63
CA ARG A 221 -6.49 13.11 1.53
C ARG A 221 -5.41 12.02 1.66
N LEU A 222 -4.85 11.83 2.85
CA LEU A 222 -3.87 10.76 3.11
C LEU A 222 -4.47 9.36 2.89
N LYS A 223 -5.69 9.11 3.38
CA LYS A 223 -6.31 7.78 3.23
C LYS A 223 -6.74 7.50 1.78
N VAL A 224 -7.16 8.52 1.04
CA VAL A 224 -7.42 8.43 -0.40
C VAL A 224 -6.15 8.06 -1.17
N LEU A 225 -5.01 8.66 -0.82
CA LEU A 225 -3.72 8.29 -1.41
C LEU A 225 -3.31 6.83 -1.10
N ASP A 226 -3.63 6.31 0.09
CA ASP A 226 -3.45 4.88 0.40
C ASP A 226 -4.32 3.98 -0.49
N VAL A 227 -5.61 4.32 -0.63
CA VAL A 227 -6.54 3.55 -1.49
C VAL A 227 -6.08 3.60 -2.95
N LEU A 228 -5.62 4.77 -3.42
CA LEU A 228 -5.17 4.96 -4.80
C LEU A 228 -4.00 4.05 -5.17
N GLU A 229 -3.02 3.90 -4.29
CA GLU A 229 -1.88 2.99 -4.49
C GLU A 229 -2.32 1.52 -4.64
N LEU A 230 -3.28 1.10 -3.82
CA LEU A 230 -3.85 -0.25 -3.91
C LEU A 230 -4.65 -0.42 -5.22
N CYS A 231 -5.48 0.55 -5.61
CA CYS A 231 -6.21 0.50 -6.88
C CYS A 231 -5.27 0.41 -8.09
N VAL A 232 -4.17 1.16 -8.11
CA VAL A 232 -3.13 1.10 -9.15
C VAL A 232 -2.48 -0.29 -9.20
N THR A 233 -2.25 -0.90 -8.04
CA THR A 233 -1.68 -2.26 -7.93
C THR A 233 -2.64 -3.32 -8.49
N VAL A 234 -3.94 -3.24 -8.17
CA VAL A 234 -4.97 -4.18 -8.71
C VAL A 234 -5.20 -3.98 -10.21
N LEU A 235 -5.12 -2.74 -10.72
CA LEU A 235 -5.35 -2.43 -12.13
C LEU A 235 -4.13 -2.62 -13.04
N HIS A 236 -2.93 -2.87 -12.49
CA HIS A 236 -1.70 -3.03 -13.27
C HIS A 236 -1.76 -4.09 -14.38
N PRO A 237 -2.35 -5.29 -14.19
CA PRO A 237 -2.52 -6.28 -15.27
C PRO A 237 -3.42 -5.80 -16.42
N HIS A 238 -4.17 -4.71 -16.21
CA HIS A 238 -5.16 -4.18 -17.15
C HIS A 238 -4.76 -2.78 -17.63
N GLY A 239 -3.57 -2.66 -18.22
CA GLY A 239 -2.96 -1.40 -18.67
C GLY A 239 -3.91 -0.48 -19.46
N ASN A 240 -4.70 -1.04 -20.38
CA ASN A 240 -5.71 -0.31 -21.18
C ASN A 240 -6.73 0.48 -20.32
N HIS A 241 -6.96 0.06 -19.07
CA HIS A 241 -7.83 0.73 -18.11
C HIS A 241 -7.04 1.56 -17.09
N LEU A 242 -5.84 1.15 -16.71
CA LEU A 242 -4.98 1.90 -15.81
C LEU A 242 -4.49 3.22 -16.44
N LEU A 243 -4.04 3.24 -17.69
CA LEU A 243 -3.46 4.44 -18.32
C LEU A 243 -4.46 5.61 -18.43
N PRO A 244 -5.74 5.41 -18.85
CA PRO A 244 -6.76 6.46 -18.77
C PRO A 244 -7.04 6.94 -17.34
N MET A 245 -7.01 6.04 -16.34
CA MET A 245 -7.19 6.44 -14.94
C MET A 245 -5.99 7.24 -14.42
N ALA A 246 -4.76 6.83 -14.75
CA ALA A 246 -3.54 7.58 -14.44
C ALA A 246 -3.58 9.00 -15.03
N HIS A 247 -4.16 9.16 -16.24
CA HIS A 247 -4.41 10.49 -16.80
C HIS A 247 -5.43 11.32 -16.00
N ARG A 248 -6.57 10.73 -15.59
CA ARG A 248 -7.58 11.43 -14.78
C ARG A 248 -7.08 11.79 -13.37
N VAL A 249 -6.27 10.93 -12.76
CA VAL A 249 -5.63 11.15 -11.45
C VAL A 249 -4.59 12.27 -11.51
N TRP A 250 -3.85 12.38 -12.63
CA TRP A 250 -2.65 13.22 -12.73
C TRP A 250 -2.80 14.66 -12.23
N PRO A 251 -3.82 15.46 -12.67
CA PRO A 251 -3.92 16.86 -12.25
C PRO A 251 -4.10 17.00 -10.73
N ALA A 252 -4.93 16.15 -10.13
CA ALA A 252 -5.13 16.13 -8.68
C ALA A 252 -3.82 15.73 -7.97
N LEU A 253 -3.16 14.67 -8.42
CA LEU A 253 -1.89 14.20 -7.84
C LEU A 253 -0.78 15.27 -7.89
N VAL A 254 -0.64 16.00 -9.01
CA VAL A 254 0.33 17.12 -9.13
C VAL A 254 0.06 18.21 -8.09
N THR A 255 -1.21 18.55 -7.79
CA THR A 255 -1.49 19.52 -6.72
C THR A 255 -1.12 18.99 -5.34
N ARG A 256 -1.22 17.67 -5.07
CA ARG A 256 -0.78 17.04 -3.82
C ARG A 256 0.75 16.97 -3.70
N LEU A 257 1.45 16.79 -4.82
CA LEU A 257 2.92 16.74 -4.89
C LEU A 257 3.58 18.12 -4.73
N THR A 258 2.90 19.20 -5.08
CA THR A 258 3.53 20.53 -5.20
C THR A 258 2.94 21.61 -4.28
N SER A 259 1.68 21.45 -3.85
CA SER A 259 0.87 22.54 -3.29
C SER A 259 -0.09 22.02 -2.20
N ASP A 260 0.40 21.20 -1.28
CA ASP A 260 -0.38 20.64 -0.16
C ASP A 260 0.51 20.51 1.10
N ASP A 261 -0.09 20.06 2.20
CA ASP A 261 0.59 19.75 3.46
C ASP A 261 1.80 18.80 3.23
N PRO A 262 2.94 19.02 3.89
CA PRO A 262 4.12 18.20 3.68
C PRO A 262 3.95 16.69 3.93
N LEU A 263 3.00 16.26 4.78
CA LEU A 263 2.65 14.82 4.92
C LEU A 263 1.92 14.30 3.68
N ALA A 264 1.02 15.09 3.10
CA ALA A 264 0.34 14.77 1.85
C ALA A 264 1.32 14.73 0.67
N VAL A 265 2.27 15.68 0.59
CA VAL A 265 3.37 15.67 -0.41
C VAL A 265 4.20 14.39 -0.30
N LEU A 266 4.66 14.05 0.92
CA LEU A 266 5.43 12.83 1.18
C LEU A 266 4.66 11.57 0.76
N ARG A 267 3.35 11.50 1.04
CA ARG A 267 2.52 10.35 0.68
C ARG A 267 2.27 10.30 -0.83
N ALA A 268 1.93 11.43 -1.45
CA ALA A 268 1.71 11.54 -2.89
C ALA A 268 2.96 11.20 -3.70
N PHE A 269 4.17 11.50 -3.19
CA PHE A 269 5.42 11.11 -3.82
C PHE A 269 5.59 9.58 -3.87
N LYS A 270 5.25 8.86 -2.79
CA LYS A 270 5.22 7.38 -2.82
C LYS A 270 4.23 6.84 -3.84
N VAL A 271 3.03 7.42 -3.89
CA VAL A 271 2.00 7.06 -4.89
C VAL A 271 2.49 7.32 -6.33
N LEU A 272 3.24 8.41 -6.56
CA LEU A 272 3.88 8.69 -7.85
C LEU A 272 4.92 7.62 -8.23
N CYS A 273 5.77 7.19 -7.29
CA CYS A 273 6.73 6.10 -7.53
C CYS A 273 6.02 4.79 -7.92
N THR A 274 4.93 4.43 -7.24
CA THR A 274 4.14 3.24 -7.56
C THR A 274 3.38 3.39 -8.89
N LEU A 275 2.87 4.59 -9.20
CA LEU A 275 2.23 4.85 -10.49
C LEU A 275 3.22 4.77 -11.66
N ALA A 276 4.44 5.30 -11.50
CA ALA A 276 5.52 5.16 -12.49
C ALA A 276 5.97 3.70 -12.66
N ASP A 277 6.06 2.93 -11.58
CA ASP A 277 6.35 1.49 -11.61
C ASP A 277 5.30 0.69 -12.42
N LYS A 278 4.03 1.12 -12.39
CA LYS A 278 2.94 0.40 -13.07
C LYS A 278 2.52 0.95 -14.43
N CYS A 279 2.94 2.18 -14.78
CA CYS A 279 2.57 2.87 -16.02
C CYS A 279 3.76 3.22 -16.93
N GLY A 280 5.00 3.14 -16.44
CA GLY A 280 6.22 3.37 -17.22
C GLY A 280 6.31 4.76 -17.88
N ASP A 281 6.86 4.76 -19.09
CA ASP A 281 7.15 5.91 -19.96
C ASP A 281 5.93 6.83 -20.23
N PHE A 282 4.69 6.32 -20.13
CA PHE A 282 3.45 7.11 -20.24
C PHE A 282 3.44 8.38 -19.37
N LEU A 283 4.15 8.37 -18.25
CA LEU A 283 4.27 9.52 -17.35
C LEU A 283 5.52 10.39 -17.60
N ARG A 284 6.48 9.98 -18.43
CA ARG A 284 7.78 10.65 -18.70
C ARG A 284 7.61 12.14 -19.03
N GLN A 285 6.79 12.45 -20.04
CA GLN A 285 6.55 13.83 -20.49
C GLN A 285 5.81 14.67 -19.43
N ARG A 286 4.95 14.05 -18.61
CA ARG A 286 4.16 14.76 -17.60
C ARG A 286 5.00 15.04 -16.35
N PHE A 287 5.74 14.04 -15.89
CA PHE A 287 6.66 14.16 -14.76
C PHE A 287 7.75 15.23 -15.03
N SER A 288 8.41 15.16 -16.18
CA SER A 288 9.46 16.10 -16.58
C SER A 288 8.96 17.56 -16.67
N LYS A 289 7.71 17.77 -17.07
CA LYS A 289 7.11 19.10 -17.21
C LYS A 289 6.53 19.65 -15.90
N ASP A 290 5.74 18.86 -15.20
CA ASP A 290 4.86 19.35 -14.12
C ASP A 290 5.48 19.18 -12.72
N VAL A 291 6.27 18.12 -12.52
CA VAL A 291 6.71 17.68 -11.18
C VAL A 291 8.22 17.86 -10.97
N LEU A 292 9.05 17.38 -11.90
CA LEU A 292 10.51 17.41 -11.78
C LEU A 292 11.08 18.82 -11.51
N PRO A 293 10.66 19.91 -12.20
CA PRO A 293 11.19 21.24 -11.93
C PRO A 293 10.83 21.74 -10.53
N LYS A 294 9.64 21.36 -10.03
CA LYS A 294 9.16 21.73 -8.69
C LYS A 294 9.95 20.98 -7.62
N LEU A 295 10.13 19.67 -7.75
CA LEU A 295 10.95 18.86 -6.85
C LEU A 295 12.39 19.39 -6.79
N THR A 296 13.03 19.63 -7.95
CA THR A 296 14.40 20.17 -8.00
C THR A 296 14.49 21.54 -7.34
N SER A 297 13.53 22.46 -7.59
CA SER A 297 13.51 23.77 -6.92
C SER A 297 13.35 23.67 -5.39
N SER A 298 12.54 22.70 -4.93
CA SER A 298 12.34 22.43 -3.50
C SER A 298 13.63 21.90 -2.86
N LEU A 299 14.26 20.88 -3.46
CA LEU A 299 15.53 20.32 -3.00
C LEU A 299 16.65 21.38 -2.95
N LEU A 300 16.77 22.23 -3.98
CA LEU A 300 17.74 23.33 -3.99
C LEU A 300 17.46 24.36 -2.87
N SER A 301 16.20 24.65 -2.56
CA SER A 301 15.84 25.54 -1.45
C SER A 301 16.14 24.94 -0.07
N GLN A 302 16.06 23.61 0.06
CA GLN A 302 16.32 22.88 1.30
C GLN A 302 17.82 22.57 1.50
N ALA A 303 18.61 22.46 0.42
CA ALA A 303 20.04 22.16 0.44
C ALA A 303 20.87 22.99 1.46
N PRO A 304 20.78 24.34 1.54
CA PRO A 304 21.57 25.10 2.51
C PRO A 304 21.13 24.87 3.97
N THR A 305 19.87 24.49 4.18
CA THR A 305 19.32 24.17 5.51
C THR A 305 19.78 22.78 5.95
N SER A 306 19.74 21.79 5.05
CA SER A 306 20.21 20.44 5.32
C SER A 306 21.74 20.34 5.44
N ALA A 307 22.50 21.13 4.69
CA ALA A 307 23.97 21.15 4.76
C ALA A 307 24.52 21.72 6.09
N ARG A 308 23.70 22.47 6.84
CA ARG A 308 24.04 23.07 8.14
C ARG A 308 23.25 22.43 9.30
N ALA A 309 22.64 21.28 9.05
CA ALA A 309 21.75 20.62 9.98
C ALA A 309 22.50 19.85 11.08
N GLY A 310 22.15 20.12 12.34
CA GLY A 310 22.51 19.25 13.46
C GLY A 310 21.66 17.98 13.53
N PRO A 311 21.99 17.02 14.42
CA PRO A 311 21.34 15.70 14.49
C PRO A 311 19.82 15.74 14.65
N VAL A 312 19.29 16.79 15.31
CA VAL A 312 17.84 17.03 15.49
C VAL A 312 17.08 17.11 14.16
N TYR A 313 17.73 17.53 13.07
CA TYR A 313 17.10 17.65 11.75
C TYR A 313 16.54 16.32 11.24
N THR A 314 17.17 15.20 11.58
CA THR A 314 16.76 13.84 11.17
C THR A 314 15.34 13.48 11.63
N HIS A 315 14.85 14.10 12.71
CA HIS A 315 13.49 13.89 13.21
C HIS A 315 12.44 14.79 12.53
N THR A 316 12.88 15.85 11.84
CA THR A 316 11.99 16.81 11.17
C THR A 316 11.27 16.20 9.97
N LEU A 317 10.13 16.80 9.62
CA LEU A 317 9.40 16.42 8.42
C LEU A 317 10.19 16.81 7.16
N ALA A 318 10.84 17.99 7.14
CA ALA A 318 11.66 18.43 6.02
C ALA A 318 12.73 17.39 5.62
N PHE A 319 13.46 16.85 6.59
CA PHE A 319 14.39 15.74 6.35
C PHE A 319 13.70 14.50 5.78
N LYS A 320 12.56 14.07 6.34
CA LYS A 320 11.83 12.89 5.85
C LYS A 320 11.34 13.05 4.41
N LEU A 321 10.92 14.26 4.02
CA LEU A 321 10.51 14.59 2.66
C LEU A 321 11.72 14.62 1.73
N GLN A 322 12.79 15.32 2.10
CA GLN A 322 14.05 15.36 1.33
C GLN A 322 14.63 13.96 1.10
N LEU A 323 14.69 13.13 2.16
CA LEU A 323 15.16 11.75 2.11
C LEU A 323 14.30 10.90 1.16
N ALA A 324 12.97 10.96 1.29
CA ALA A 324 12.08 10.20 0.43
C ALA A 324 12.20 10.59 -1.04
N VAL A 325 12.29 11.89 -1.35
CA VAL A 325 12.50 12.36 -2.72
C VAL A 325 13.85 11.90 -3.25
N LEU A 326 14.95 12.06 -2.51
CA LEU A 326 16.28 11.65 -2.97
C LEU A 326 16.40 10.12 -3.16
N GLN A 327 15.80 9.32 -2.28
CA GLN A 327 15.77 7.86 -2.41
C GLN A 327 14.91 7.40 -3.59
N GLY A 328 13.76 8.04 -3.83
CA GLY A 328 12.85 7.64 -4.90
C GLY A 328 13.25 8.15 -6.29
N LEU A 329 13.84 9.35 -6.40
CA LEU A 329 14.04 10.06 -7.67
C LEU A 329 14.89 9.28 -8.68
N GLY A 330 15.93 8.58 -8.23
CA GLY A 330 16.75 7.72 -9.11
C GLY A 330 15.92 6.62 -9.77
N SER A 331 15.26 5.79 -8.96
CA SER A 331 14.37 4.73 -9.44
C SER A 331 13.17 5.24 -10.24
N LEU A 332 12.72 6.46 -9.96
CA LEU A 332 11.63 7.12 -10.70
C LEU A 332 12.11 7.55 -12.10
N CYS A 333 13.30 8.14 -12.21
CA CYS A 333 13.89 8.47 -13.51
C CYS A 333 14.16 7.22 -14.35
N GLU A 334 14.65 6.14 -13.74
CA GLU A 334 14.86 4.84 -14.41
C GLU A 334 13.55 4.25 -14.95
N LYS A 335 12.48 4.19 -14.14
CA LYS A 335 11.17 3.63 -14.54
C LYS A 335 10.41 4.47 -15.56
N LEU A 336 10.69 5.76 -15.61
CA LEU A 336 10.20 6.67 -16.65
C LEU A 336 11.13 6.73 -17.87
N ASP A 337 12.17 5.89 -17.88
CA ASP A 337 13.21 5.81 -18.90
C ASP A 337 13.81 7.17 -19.25
N MET A 338 14.07 8.03 -18.26
CA MET A 338 14.51 9.44 -18.44
C MET A 338 15.97 9.59 -18.91
N GLY A 339 16.64 8.50 -19.31
CA GLY A 339 18.05 8.49 -19.72
C GLY A 339 18.32 8.93 -21.16
N GLU A 340 17.29 8.94 -22.03
CA GLU A 340 17.35 9.36 -23.45
C GLU A 340 16.90 10.81 -23.71
#